data_AF-A0AAE2Y5V0-F1
#
_entry.id   AF-A0AAE2Y5V0-F1
#
_cell.length_a   1.000
_cell.length_b   1.000
_cell.length_c   1.000
_cell.angle_alpha   90.00
_cell.angle_beta   90.00
_cell.angle_gamma   90.00
#
_symmetry.space_group_name_H-M   'P 1'
#
loop_
_entity.id
_entity.type
_entity.pdbx_description
1 polymer ?
#
loop_
_entity_poly.entity_id
_entity_poly.type
_entity_poly.pdbx_seq_one_letter_code
_entity_poly.pdbx_strand_id
1 'polypeptide(L)'
;MVAREIYGSIPGEANRIGDFAEILNEELMSSDIRVKRKSLFEWKVRRGINTKGKLRIYRSGSNIVYEGRVGHNYIPLVLSLILTLALLIISLFFIYLGIFFTFFFLFLFLALGDVDRLEYEVEDALQRAINRFSPQPTISTPQRGEDKIAKFEPSPDHYCMYCGRRITPDAIYCPRCGGRIR
;
A
#
# COMPACT_ATOMS: atom_id res chain seq x y z
N MET A 1 -6.58 -14.59 12.99
CA MET A 1 -6.84 -13.31 12.29
C MET A 1 -5.84 -13.17 11.16
N VAL A 2 -6.35 -13.03 9.94
CA VAL A 2 -5.63 -13.21 8.67
C VAL A 2 -5.06 -11.87 8.22
N ALA A 3 -3.77 -11.82 7.85
CA ALA A 3 -3.23 -10.66 7.17
C ALA A 3 -3.92 -10.54 5.80
N ARG A 4 -4.47 -9.37 5.48
CA ARG A 4 -5.13 -9.16 4.20
C ARG A 4 -4.09 -8.83 3.14
N GLU A 5 -4.19 -9.52 2.00
CA GLU A 5 -3.28 -9.40 0.88
C GLU A 5 -3.94 -8.55 -0.20
N ILE A 6 -3.32 -7.42 -0.50
CA ILE A 6 -3.68 -6.54 -1.61
C ILE A 6 -2.76 -6.93 -2.77
N TYR A 7 -3.32 -7.38 -3.89
CA TYR A 7 -2.54 -7.83 -5.03
C TYR A 7 -3.12 -7.32 -6.34
N GLY A 8 -2.26 -6.99 -7.28
CA GLY A 8 -2.66 -6.70 -8.65
C GLY A 8 -1.49 -6.29 -9.53
N SER A 9 -1.80 -5.97 -10.78
CA SER A 9 -0.78 -5.67 -11.77
C SER A 9 -1.22 -4.63 -12.79
N ILE A 10 -0.30 -3.76 -13.19
CA ILE A 10 -0.46 -2.83 -14.30
C ILE A 10 0.21 -3.45 -15.54
N PRO A 11 -0.56 -3.80 -16.58
CA PRO A 11 -0.01 -4.47 -17.75
C PRO A 11 0.82 -3.53 -18.63
N GLY A 12 1.88 -4.04 -19.24
CA GLY A 12 2.64 -3.35 -20.31
C GLY A 12 3.52 -2.18 -19.87
N GLU A 13 3.44 -1.74 -18.61
CA GLU A 13 4.08 -0.52 -18.11
C GLU A 13 5.34 -0.78 -17.27
N ALA A 14 5.89 -2.00 -17.27
CA ALA A 14 7.07 -2.37 -16.46
C ALA A 14 8.27 -1.42 -16.60
N ASN A 15 8.43 -0.77 -17.75
CA ASN A 15 9.54 0.15 -18.02
C ASN A 15 9.40 1.49 -17.28
N ARG A 16 8.17 1.86 -16.89
CA ARG A 16 7.83 3.10 -16.16
C ARG A 16 7.59 2.87 -14.66
N ILE A 17 8.07 1.74 -14.11
CA ILE A 17 7.93 1.40 -12.68
C ILE A 17 8.47 2.48 -11.73
N GLY A 18 9.51 3.20 -12.13
CA GLY A 18 10.07 4.30 -11.35
C GLY A 18 9.11 5.48 -11.22
N ASP A 19 8.44 5.85 -12.30
CA ASP A 19 7.45 6.94 -12.31
C ASP A 19 6.22 6.53 -11.49
N PHE A 20 5.77 5.28 -11.65
CA PHE A 20 4.69 4.74 -10.82
C PHE A 20 5.05 4.77 -9.32
N ALA A 21 6.30 4.44 -8.97
CA ALA A 21 6.76 4.46 -7.59
C ALA A 21 6.69 5.85 -6.95
N GLU A 22 7.04 6.91 -7.69
CA GLU A 22 6.98 8.28 -7.19
C GLU A 22 5.52 8.76 -7.06
N ILE A 23 4.68 8.50 -8.07
CA ILE A 23 3.25 8.84 -8.01
C ILE A 23 2.58 8.11 -6.83
N LEU A 24 2.83 6.81 -6.68
CA LEU A 24 2.32 6.03 -5.56
C LEU A 24 2.80 6.58 -4.22
N ASN A 25 4.05 7.02 -4.14
CA ASN A 25 4.58 7.64 -2.93
C ASN A 25 3.87 8.96 -2.61
N GLU A 26 3.59 9.81 -3.60
CA GLU A 26 2.81 11.06 -3.41
C GLU A 26 1.41 10.75 -2.87
N GLU A 27 0.67 9.84 -3.51
CA GLU A 27 -0.71 9.48 -3.13
C GLU A 27 -0.78 8.82 -1.75
N LEU A 28 0.21 7.99 -1.41
CA LEU A 28 0.30 7.40 -0.07
C LEU A 28 0.58 8.46 1.00
N MET A 29 1.43 9.44 0.71
CA MET A 29 1.79 10.51 1.65
C MET A 29 0.69 11.57 1.81
N SER A 30 -0.21 11.71 0.82
CA SER A 30 -1.37 12.60 0.90
C SER A 30 -2.56 11.99 1.65
N SER A 31 -2.56 10.68 1.87
CA SER A 31 -3.63 9.94 2.54
C SER A 31 -3.54 10.06 4.07
N ASP A 32 -4.62 9.75 4.80
CA ASP A 32 -4.70 9.84 6.27
C ASP A 32 -4.00 8.66 6.99
N ILE A 33 -2.84 8.26 6.48
CA ILE A 33 -2.05 7.12 6.98
C ILE A 33 -0.59 7.52 7.17
N ARG A 34 0.07 6.93 8.17
CA ARG A 34 1.50 7.17 8.40
C ARG A 34 2.31 6.28 7.47
N VAL A 35 3.02 6.89 6.54
CA VAL A 35 3.82 6.19 5.54
C VAL A 35 5.30 6.40 5.79
N LYS A 36 6.07 5.32 5.66
CA LYS A 36 7.54 5.33 5.70
C LYS A 36 8.09 4.56 4.52
N ARG A 37 8.70 5.27 3.57
CA ARG A 37 9.43 4.66 2.46
C ARG A 37 10.65 3.91 3.00
N LYS A 38 10.76 2.62 2.66
CA LYS A 38 11.87 1.74 3.09
C LYS A 38 12.90 1.57 1.98
N SER A 39 12.44 1.49 0.74
CA SER A 39 13.28 1.47 -0.45
C SER A 39 12.57 2.19 -1.59
N LEU A 40 13.19 2.25 -2.77
CA LEU A 40 12.57 2.83 -3.97
C LEU A 40 11.21 2.21 -4.31
N PHE A 41 11.01 0.94 -3.98
CA PHE A 41 9.83 0.15 -4.35
C PHE A 41 9.13 -0.52 -3.16
N GLU A 42 9.43 -0.08 -1.93
CA GLU A 42 8.85 -0.64 -0.71
C GLU A 42 8.46 0.45 0.29
N TRP A 43 7.24 0.34 0.80
CA TRP A 43 6.66 1.23 1.80
C TRP A 43 6.18 0.45 3.01
N LYS A 44 6.33 1.05 4.19
CA LYS A 44 5.63 0.64 5.40
C LYS A 44 4.53 1.63 5.69
N VAL A 45 3.31 1.13 5.79
CA VAL A 45 2.11 1.92 6.09
C VAL A 45 1.64 1.59 7.50
N ARG A 46 1.10 2.56 8.23
CA ARG A 46 0.57 2.39 9.59
C ARG A 46 -0.63 3.29 9.81
N ARG A 47 -1.61 2.78 10.54
CA ARG A 47 -2.73 3.57 11.08
C ARG A 47 -2.93 3.19 12.54
N GLY A 48 -3.10 4.20 13.38
CA GLY A 48 -3.17 4.03 14.82
C GLY A 48 -1.92 3.37 15.42
N ILE A 49 -2.12 2.68 16.54
CA ILE A 49 -1.05 2.03 17.32
C ILE A 49 -0.86 0.58 16.87
N ASN A 50 -1.94 -0.05 16.38
CA ASN A 50 -2.04 -1.50 16.26
C ASN A 50 -2.04 -2.02 14.82
N THR A 51 -2.22 -1.16 13.81
CA THR A 51 -2.33 -1.60 12.43
C THR A 51 -1.10 -1.20 11.62
N LYS A 52 -0.48 -2.19 10.97
CA LYS A 52 0.72 -2.01 10.17
C LYS A 52 0.56 -2.77 8.86
N GLY A 53 1.12 -2.21 7.80
CA GLY A 53 1.21 -2.88 6.52
C GLY A 53 2.54 -2.66 5.84
N LYS A 54 2.80 -3.48 4.83
CA LYS A 54 3.94 -3.36 3.93
C LYS A 54 3.42 -3.44 2.51
N LEU A 55 3.78 -2.46 1.69
CA LEU A 55 3.48 -2.42 0.27
C LEU A 55 4.79 -2.54 -0.50
N ARG A 56 4.82 -3.37 -1.52
CA ARG A 56 5.96 -3.56 -2.40
C ARG A 56 5.49 -3.56 -3.84
N ILE A 57 6.29 -2.99 -4.73
CA ILE A 57 6.11 -3.14 -6.16
C ILE A 57 7.35 -3.78 -6.79
N TYR A 58 7.15 -4.54 -7.86
CA TYR A 58 8.24 -5.16 -8.61
C TYR A 58 7.83 -5.41 -10.06
N ARG A 59 8.83 -5.60 -10.91
CA ARG A 59 8.62 -5.94 -12.31
C ARG A 59 8.39 -7.43 -12.47
N SER A 60 7.33 -7.81 -13.16
CA SER A 60 7.09 -9.19 -13.61
C SER A 60 6.84 -9.19 -15.12
N GLY A 61 7.88 -9.50 -15.90
CA GLY A 61 7.85 -9.41 -17.36
C GLY A 61 7.63 -7.97 -17.86
N SER A 62 6.55 -7.76 -18.61
CA SER A 62 6.08 -6.45 -19.09
C SER A 62 5.18 -5.71 -18.09
N ASN A 63 4.84 -6.33 -16.96
CA ASN A 63 3.87 -5.80 -16.00
C ASN A 63 4.56 -5.25 -14.74
N ILE A 64 3.96 -4.23 -14.13
CA ILE A 64 4.26 -3.82 -12.76
C ILE A 64 3.32 -4.59 -11.86
N VAL A 65 3.85 -5.34 -10.90
CA VAL A 65 3.06 -6.06 -9.89
C VAL A 65 3.20 -5.34 -8.57
N TYR A 66 2.07 -5.13 -7.88
CA TYR A 66 2.05 -4.62 -6.53
C TYR A 66 1.54 -5.69 -5.57
N GLU A 67 2.20 -5.81 -4.41
CA GLU A 67 1.86 -6.71 -3.33
C GLU A 67 1.84 -5.91 -2.03
N GLY A 68 0.68 -5.83 -1.41
CA GLY A 68 0.44 -5.22 -0.11
C GLY A 68 0.04 -6.28 0.90
N ARG A 69 0.61 -6.21 2.10
CA ARG A 69 0.15 -7.01 3.24
C ARG A 69 -0.21 -6.06 4.37
N VAL A 70 -1.47 -6.05 4.77
CA VAL A 70 -1.98 -5.22 5.86
C VAL A 70 -2.50 -6.13 6.97
N GLY A 71 -2.13 -5.84 8.22
CA GLY A 71 -2.58 -6.64 9.34
C GLY A 71 -2.36 -6.00 10.71
N HIS A 72 -2.88 -6.68 11.72
CA HIS A 72 -2.68 -6.28 13.11
C HIS A 72 -1.29 -6.69 13.59
N ASN A 73 -0.65 -5.77 14.31
CA ASN A 73 0.51 -6.09 15.13
C ASN A 73 0.00 -6.67 16.46
N TYR A 74 0.20 -7.97 16.68
CA TYR A 74 -0.34 -8.70 17.84
C TYR A 74 0.33 -8.32 19.17
N ILE A 75 1.51 -7.71 19.16
CA ILE A 75 2.25 -7.32 20.38
C ILE A 75 1.41 -6.43 21.33
N PRO A 76 0.85 -5.28 20.89
CA PRO A 76 -0.01 -4.46 21.75
C PRO A 76 -1.34 -5.13 22.12
N LEU A 77 -1.89 -6.01 21.28
CA LEU A 77 -3.12 -6.76 21.56
C LEU A 77 -2.91 -7.81 22.66
N VAL A 78 -1.80 -8.54 22.60
CA VAL A 78 -1.41 -9.51 23.63
C VAL A 78 -1.05 -8.77 24.91
N LEU A 79 -0.36 -7.63 24.83
CA LEU A 79 -0.08 -6.80 25.98
C LEU A 79 -1.37 -6.27 26.62
N SER A 80 -2.33 -5.79 25.82
CA SER A 80 -3.64 -5.39 26.34
C SER A 80 -4.37 -6.57 26.94
N LEU A 81 -4.29 -7.76 26.34
CA LEU A 81 -4.93 -8.97 26.85
C LEU A 81 -4.33 -9.41 28.19
N ILE A 82 -3.00 -9.39 28.32
CA ILE A 82 -2.28 -9.69 29.56
C ILE A 82 -2.63 -8.65 30.64
N LEU A 83 -2.61 -7.36 30.29
CA LEU A 83 -2.99 -6.30 31.21
C LEU A 83 -4.45 -6.45 31.63
N THR A 84 -5.35 -6.82 30.72
CA THR A 84 -6.77 -7.07 31.06
C THR A 84 -6.95 -8.30 31.91
N LEU A 85 -6.17 -9.36 31.72
CA LEU A 85 -6.26 -10.56 32.54
C LEU A 85 -5.73 -10.27 33.95
N ALA A 86 -4.63 -9.51 34.06
CA ALA A 86 -4.13 -9.00 35.32
C ALA A 86 -5.13 -8.05 36.01
N LEU A 87 -5.73 -7.11 35.28
CA LEU A 87 -6.75 -6.20 35.79
C LEU A 87 -8.06 -6.92 36.10
N LEU A 88 -8.40 -8.01 35.42
CA LEU A 88 -9.56 -8.85 35.72
C LEU A 88 -9.29 -9.63 37.00
N ILE A 89 -8.10 -10.21 37.20
CA ILE A 89 -7.72 -10.84 38.48
C ILE A 89 -7.80 -9.80 39.63
N ILE A 90 -7.34 -8.57 39.40
CA ILE A 90 -7.46 -7.47 40.35
C ILE A 90 -8.93 -7.03 40.50
N SER A 91 -9.73 -7.01 39.43
CA SER A 91 -11.15 -6.63 39.47
C SER A 91 -12.01 -7.71 40.13
N LEU A 92 -11.63 -8.98 40.05
CA LEU A 92 -12.25 -10.11 40.73
C LEU A 92 -11.95 -10.02 42.24
N PHE A 93 -10.83 -9.39 42.60
CA PHE A 93 -10.54 -8.94 43.96
C PHE A 93 -11.39 -7.71 44.39
N PHE A 94 -11.88 -6.91 43.43
CA PHE A 94 -12.64 -5.66 43.62
C PHE A 94 -14.09 -5.71 43.07
N ILE A 95 -14.79 -6.85 43.13
CA ILE A 95 -16.18 -7.10 42.65
C ILE A 95 -17.26 -6.09 43.14
N TYR A 96 -16.89 -5.06 43.90
CA TYR A 96 -17.79 -4.10 44.54
C TYR A 96 -18.16 -2.84 43.71
N LEU A 97 -17.54 -2.53 42.56
CA LEU A 97 -17.77 -1.24 41.86
C LEU A 97 -18.03 -1.37 40.34
N GLY A 98 -19.26 -1.74 39.99
CA GLY A 98 -19.74 -2.11 38.65
C GLY A 98 -19.82 -1.03 37.55
N ILE A 99 -19.04 0.05 37.61
CA ILE A 99 -19.04 1.11 36.58
C ILE A 99 -17.86 0.97 35.60
N PHE A 100 -16.76 0.32 35.99
CA PHE A 100 -15.58 0.19 35.14
C PHE A 100 -15.74 -0.79 33.97
N PHE A 101 -16.74 -1.69 34.03
CA PHE A 101 -16.97 -2.73 33.01
C PHE A 101 -17.55 -2.18 31.69
N THR A 102 -18.23 -1.03 31.70
CA THR A 102 -18.86 -0.45 30.50
C THR A 102 -17.86 0.30 29.61
N PHE A 103 -16.90 1.02 30.19
CA PHE A 103 -15.82 1.68 29.43
C PHE A 103 -14.87 0.68 28.74
N PHE A 104 -14.80 -0.55 29.25
CA PHE A 104 -13.97 -1.62 28.70
C PHE A 104 -14.43 -2.08 27.30
N PHE A 105 -15.73 -2.30 27.11
CA PHE A 105 -16.26 -2.71 25.79
C PHE A 105 -16.07 -1.61 24.74
N LEU A 106 -16.18 -0.34 25.13
CA LEU A 106 -15.98 0.79 24.21
C LEU A 106 -14.57 0.77 23.58
N PHE A 107 -13.53 0.48 24.37
CA PHE A 107 -12.15 0.47 23.87
C PHE A 107 -11.85 -0.71 22.95
N LEU A 108 -12.46 -1.89 23.21
CA LEU A 108 -12.33 -3.06 22.35
C LEU A 108 -12.97 -2.84 20.97
N PHE A 109 -14.14 -2.21 20.93
CA PHE A 109 -14.82 -1.87 19.68
C PHE A 109 -14.04 -0.86 18.83
N LEU A 110 -13.38 0.14 19.45
CA LEU A 110 -12.53 1.09 18.73
C LEU A 110 -11.29 0.41 18.11
N ALA A 111 -10.74 -0.63 18.74
CA ALA A 111 -9.52 -1.30 18.27
C ALA A 111 -9.72 -2.20 17.03
N LEU A 112 -10.95 -2.65 16.76
CA LEU A 112 -11.25 -3.57 15.65
C LEU A 112 -11.51 -2.85 14.32
N GLY A 113 -11.95 -1.59 14.33
CA GLY A 113 -12.30 -0.84 13.10
C GLY A 113 -11.11 -0.28 12.30
N ASP A 114 -9.91 -0.27 12.88
CA ASP A 114 -8.74 0.40 12.28
C ASP A 114 -8.10 -0.36 11.10
N VAL A 115 -8.36 -1.66 10.93
CA VAL A 115 -7.75 -2.45 9.83
C VAL A 115 -8.47 -2.24 8.52
N ASP A 116 -9.79 -2.39 8.52
CA ASP A 116 -10.62 -2.18 7.33
C ASP A 116 -10.39 -0.77 6.78
N ARG A 117 -10.26 0.19 7.68
CA ARG A 117 -9.95 1.57 7.31
C ARG A 117 -8.53 1.75 6.77
N LEU A 118 -7.53 1.00 7.22
CA LEU A 118 -6.18 1.11 6.66
C LEU A 118 -6.09 0.47 5.27
N GLU A 119 -6.72 -0.70 5.10
CA GLU A 119 -6.80 -1.36 3.80
C GLU A 119 -7.48 -0.47 2.77
N TYR A 120 -8.65 0.08 3.12
CA TYR A 120 -9.39 1.00 2.25
C TYR A 120 -8.54 2.17 1.76
N GLU A 121 -7.81 2.87 2.64
CA GLU A 121 -6.99 4.03 2.24
C GLU A 121 -5.80 3.61 1.37
N VAL A 122 -5.21 2.44 1.63
CA VAL A 122 -4.08 1.94 0.84
C VAL A 122 -4.55 1.55 -0.56
N GLU A 123 -5.70 0.87 -0.67
CA GLU A 123 -6.32 0.54 -1.95
C GLU A 123 -6.75 1.79 -2.72
N ASP A 124 -7.36 2.75 -2.04
CA ASP A 124 -7.82 4.02 -2.62
C ASP A 124 -6.63 4.86 -3.12
N ALA A 125 -5.57 5.00 -2.32
CA ALA A 125 -4.33 5.66 -2.75
C ALA A 125 -3.66 4.95 -3.94
N LEU A 126 -3.67 3.63 -3.94
CA LEU A 126 -3.14 2.83 -5.04
C LEU A 126 -3.98 3.03 -6.32
N GLN A 127 -5.30 3.05 -6.20
CA GLN A 127 -6.21 3.28 -7.31
C GLN A 127 -6.02 4.69 -7.89
N ARG A 128 -5.89 5.72 -7.04
CA ARG A 128 -5.53 7.08 -7.47
C ARG A 128 -4.21 7.11 -8.22
N ALA A 129 -3.19 6.41 -7.70
CA ALA A 129 -1.89 6.34 -8.35
C ALA A 129 -1.96 5.63 -9.71
N ILE A 130 -2.72 4.55 -9.82
CA ILE A 130 -2.96 3.83 -11.08
C ILE A 130 -3.63 4.77 -12.10
N ASN A 131 -4.73 5.42 -11.71
CA ASN A 131 -5.49 6.33 -12.56
C ASN A 131 -4.64 7.51 -13.06
N ARG A 132 -3.71 8.01 -12.23
CA ARG A 132 -2.80 9.10 -12.57
C ARG A 132 -1.62 8.63 -13.44
N PHE A 133 -1.15 7.41 -13.24
CA PHE A 133 0.02 6.85 -13.95
C PHE A 133 -0.32 6.34 -15.36
N SER A 134 -1.46 5.69 -15.50
CA SER A 134 -2.04 5.28 -16.77
C SER A 134 -3.47 5.84 -16.85
N PRO A 135 -3.70 6.93 -17.60
CA PRO A 135 -5.06 7.36 -17.92
C PRO A 135 -5.67 6.38 -18.92
N GLN A 136 -6.02 5.16 -18.48
CA GLN A 136 -6.75 4.19 -19.28
C GLN A 136 -7.76 3.41 -18.43
N PRO A 137 -8.89 3.03 -19.07
CA PRO A 137 -10.20 2.96 -18.47
C PRO A 137 -10.26 1.84 -17.43
N THR A 138 -10.89 2.16 -16.31
CA THR A 138 -11.44 1.26 -15.30
C THR A 138 -11.76 -0.14 -15.83
N ILE A 139 -11.06 -1.15 -15.30
CA ILE A 139 -11.57 -2.53 -15.29
C ILE A 139 -11.60 -3.03 -13.85
N SER A 140 -12.78 -2.90 -13.24
CA SER A 140 -13.37 -3.95 -12.38
C SER A 140 -14.84 -3.63 -12.06
N THR A 141 -15.72 -3.83 -13.03
CA THR A 141 -17.04 -4.41 -12.78
C THR A 141 -17.39 -5.27 -13.99
N PRO A 142 -17.86 -6.51 -13.85
CA PRO A 142 -18.26 -7.30 -14.99
C PRO A 142 -19.59 -6.75 -15.52
N GLN A 143 -19.54 -5.87 -16.52
CA GLN A 143 -20.69 -5.59 -17.36
C GLN A 143 -20.33 -5.70 -18.84
N ARG A 144 -20.96 -6.71 -19.43
CA ARG A 144 -21.19 -6.99 -20.84
C ARG A 144 -21.53 -5.70 -21.63
N GLY A 145 -20.73 -5.38 -22.64
CA GLY A 145 -21.04 -4.35 -23.65
C GLY A 145 -19.84 -4.00 -24.54
N GLU A 146 -20.02 -4.09 -25.86
CA GLU A 146 -19.05 -3.82 -26.94
C GLU A 146 -18.62 -2.33 -27.05
N ASP A 147 -17.36 -2.02 -27.40
CA ASP A 147 -16.94 -1.41 -28.68
C ASP A 147 -15.48 -0.85 -28.72
N LYS A 148 -14.74 -1.28 -29.76
CA LYS A 148 -13.75 -0.61 -30.66
C LYS A 148 -12.56 0.28 -30.18
N ILE A 149 -11.35 -0.31 -30.30
CA ILE A 149 -10.07 0.07 -30.94
C ILE A 149 -9.63 1.57 -31.03
N ALA A 150 -8.40 1.86 -30.54
CA ALA A 150 -7.48 2.83 -31.18
C ALA A 150 -6.02 2.34 -31.07
N LYS A 151 -5.31 2.29 -32.21
CA LYS A 151 -3.93 1.79 -32.39
C LYS A 151 -2.95 2.96 -32.19
N PHE A 152 -2.03 2.86 -31.22
CA PHE A 152 -0.96 3.84 -30.99
C PHE A 152 0.40 3.20 -31.32
N GLU A 153 1.14 3.78 -32.26
CA GLU A 153 2.50 3.35 -32.61
C GLU A 153 3.52 3.96 -31.62
N PRO A 154 4.34 3.15 -30.93
CA PRO A 154 5.34 3.65 -29.99
C PRO A 154 6.64 4.07 -30.71
N SER A 155 7.01 5.34 -30.55
CA SER A 155 8.37 5.84 -30.76
C SER A 155 9.36 5.13 -29.81
N PRO A 156 10.58 4.76 -30.25
CA PRO A 156 11.55 4.04 -29.42
C PRO A 156 12.24 4.98 -28.43
N ASP A 157 11.53 5.33 -27.37
CA ASP A 157 12.09 6.07 -26.24
C ASP A 157 13.08 5.20 -25.47
N HIS A 158 14.31 5.70 -25.30
CA HIS A 158 15.38 5.02 -24.56
C HIS A 158 15.33 5.40 -23.07
N TYR A 159 15.46 4.42 -22.17
CA TYR A 159 15.36 4.60 -20.73
C TYR A 159 16.53 3.92 -20.01
N CYS A 160 16.91 4.44 -18.83
CA CYS A 160 17.98 3.84 -18.05
C CYS A 160 17.48 2.57 -17.35
N MET A 161 18.22 1.47 -17.50
CA MET A 161 17.93 0.22 -16.81
C MET A 161 18.10 0.30 -15.28
N TYR A 162 18.91 1.25 -14.80
CA TYR A 162 19.20 1.42 -13.36
C TYR A 162 18.27 2.43 -12.68
N CYS A 163 17.98 3.55 -13.36
CA CYS A 163 17.32 4.72 -12.77
C CYS A 163 15.91 4.99 -13.34
N GLY A 164 15.52 4.31 -14.42
CA GLY A 164 14.22 4.49 -15.10
C GLY A 164 14.03 5.81 -15.83
N ARG A 165 14.99 6.75 -15.77
CA ARG A 165 14.88 8.06 -16.43
C ARG A 165 14.91 7.92 -17.95
N ARG A 166 14.11 8.72 -18.65
CA ARG A 166 14.16 8.89 -20.11
C ARG A 166 15.48 9.53 -20.52
N ILE A 167 16.15 8.93 -21.49
CA ILE A 167 17.47 9.34 -21.94
C ILE A 167 17.45 9.44 -23.46
N THR A 168 18.24 10.38 -23.98
CA THR A 168 18.45 10.48 -25.41
C THR A 168 19.15 9.21 -25.92
N PRO A 169 18.82 8.70 -27.12
CA PRO A 169 19.40 7.48 -27.67
C PRO A 169 20.95 7.51 -27.76
N ASP A 170 21.54 8.72 -27.75
CA ASP A 170 22.98 8.94 -27.83
C ASP A 170 23.70 8.99 -26.47
N ALA A 171 22.99 8.93 -25.33
CA ALA A 171 23.63 9.09 -24.03
C ALA A 171 24.33 7.81 -23.55
N ILE A 172 25.62 7.94 -23.22
CA ILE A 172 26.47 6.84 -22.74
C ILE A 172 26.23 6.56 -21.24
N TYR A 173 25.82 7.59 -20.47
CA TYR A 173 25.62 7.50 -19.02
C TYR A 173 24.27 8.12 -18.58
N CYS A 174 23.58 7.54 -17.59
CA CYS A 174 22.35 8.12 -17.01
C CYS A 174 22.73 9.39 -16.23
N PRO A 175 22.18 10.57 -16.56
CA PRO A 175 22.48 11.83 -15.87
C PRO A 175 21.95 11.87 -14.42
N ARG A 176 21.13 10.89 -14.01
CA ARG A 176 20.57 10.79 -12.65
C ARG A 176 21.34 9.85 -11.75
N CYS A 177 21.78 8.69 -12.24
CA CYS A 177 22.45 7.67 -11.43
C CYS A 177 23.90 7.40 -11.82
N GLY A 178 24.40 8.01 -12.90
CA GLY A 178 25.74 7.73 -13.45
C GLY A 178 25.89 6.34 -14.09
N GLY A 179 24.82 5.53 -14.12
CA GLY A 179 24.84 4.17 -14.68
C GLY A 179 25.07 4.21 -16.19
N ARG A 180 25.98 3.37 -16.69
CA ARG A 180 26.31 3.26 -18.11
C ARG A 180 25.19 2.57 -18.88
N ILE A 181 24.74 3.18 -19.99
CA ILE A 181 23.58 2.73 -20.77
C ILE A 181 24.02 1.89 -21.99
N ARG A 182 25.26 2.10 -22.47
CA ARG A 182 25.86 1.44 -23.63
C ARG A 182 27.24 0.88 -23.32
#